data_AF-A0A0D7BK83-F1
#
_entry.id   AF-A0A0D7BK83-F1
#
_cell.length_a   1.000
_cell.length_b   1.000
_cell.length_c   1.000
_cell.angle_alpha   90.00
_cell.angle_beta   90.00
_cell.angle_gamma   90.00
#
_symmetry.space_group_name_H-M   'P 1'
#
loop_
_entity.id
_entity.type
_entity.pdbx_description
1 polymer ?
#
loop_
_entity_poly.entity_id
_entity_poly.type
_entity_poly.pdbx_seq_one_letter_code
_entity_poly.pdbx_strand_id
1 'polypeptide(L)'
;MAELASTPLISKISRHRPTYFDIFSRASKLGLVDLKWSSPLLAKLSKPQVILEELCQWNGKANVYYGKLESGGADAIDIAVKIGDHDEITDEALQYRDMHSLWGKTIPICHGLYSLAAAGKQLGVLVLERFGSTIDCRLSSLSRMEKTTLLNHVLEIHSLGKILNDLQPRNWGLALD
;
A
#
# COMPACT_ATOMS: atom_id res chain seq x y z
N MET A 1 -12.16 -15.82 18.05
CA MET A 1 -11.05 -16.79 17.94
C MET A 1 -11.07 -17.35 16.53
N ALA A 2 -10.04 -17.11 15.74
CA ALA A 2 -9.93 -17.68 14.39
C ALA A 2 -9.09 -18.96 14.47
N GLU A 3 -9.64 -20.09 14.04
CA GLU A 3 -8.93 -21.35 13.89
C GLU A 3 -7.99 -21.29 12.67
N LEU A 4 -6.71 -21.54 12.90
CA LEU A 4 -5.67 -21.67 11.88
C LEU A 4 -5.56 -23.15 11.47
N ALA A 5 -6.20 -23.53 10.37
CA ALA A 5 -5.94 -24.81 9.73
C ALA A 5 -4.57 -24.78 9.03
N SER A 6 -3.72 -25.74 9.37
CA SER A 6 -2.30 -25.80 8.99
C SER A 6 -2.08 -26.72 7.78
N THR A 7 -1.36 -26.27 6.76
CA THR A 7 -0.73 -27.16 5.76
C THR A 7 0.61 -26.57 5.27
N PRO A 8 1.60 -27.40 4.87
CA PRO A 8 3.02 -27.04 4.86
C PRO A 8 3.57 -26.75 3.46
N LEU A 9 4.49 -25.78 3.35
CA LEU A 9 5.53 -25.56 2.31
C LEU A 9 5.95 -24.09 2.52
N ILE A 10 7.19 -23.69 2.81
CA ILE A 10 8.47 -23.99 2.17
C ILE A 10 9.58 -23.94 3.22
N SER A 11 10.32 -25.04 3.35
CA SER A 11 11.53 -25.17 4.16
C SER A 11 12.73 -24.54 3.45
N LYS A 12 12.88 -23.20 3.47
CA LYS A 12 14.12 -22.60 2.94
C LYS A 12 14.41 -21.16 3.34
N ILE A 13 14.28 -20.77 4.61
CA ILE A 13 14.96 -19.53 5.03
C ILE A 13 15.59 -19.68 6.42
N SER A 14 16.91 -19.83 6.43
CA SER A 14 17.73 -19.90 7.64
C SER A 14 17.68 -18.56 8.39
N ARG A 15 17.43 -18.63 9.71
CA ARG A 15 17.54 -17.53 10.69
C ARG A 15 16.54 -16.36 10.55
N HIS A 16 15.32 -16.62 10.09
CA HIS A 16 14.30 -15.57 9.93
C HIS A 16 13.65 -15.13 11.26
N ARG A 17 13.73 -13.82 11.56
CA ARG A 17 12.66 -13.16 12.32
C ARG A 17 11.41 -13.28 11.44
N PRO A 18 10.27 -13.78 11.97
CA PRO A 18 9.06 -13.90 11.18
C PRO A 18 8.70 -12.53 10.62
N THR A 19 8.66 -12.42 9.29
CA THR A 19 8.17 -11.22 8.62
C THR A 19 6.65 -11.22 8.70
N TYR A 20 6.01 -10.05 8.51
CA TYR A 20 4.57 -10.04 8.36
C TYR A 20 4.12 -10.88 7.14
N PHE A 21 4.97 -11.00 6.13
CA PHE A 21 4.73 -11.92 5.01
C PHE A 21 4.65 -13.38 5.48
N ASP A 22 5.44 -13.83 6.45
CA ASP A 22 5.31 -15.20 7.00
C ASP A 22 4.00 -15.40 7.77
N ILE A 23 3.46 -14.33 8.35
CA ILE A 23 2.17 -14.32 9.04
C ILE A 23 1.02 -14.32 8.02
N PHE A 24 1.16 -13.57 6.92
CA PHE A 24 0.14 -13.41 5.89
C PHE A 24 0.16 -14.49 4.80
N SER A 25 1.31 -15.00 4.39
CA SER A 25 1.43 -16.14 3.48
C SER A 25 0.86 -17.43 4.09
N ARG A 26 0.86 -17.54 5.42
CA ARG A 26 0.19 -18.63 6.16
C ARG A 26 -1.30 -18.36 6.39
N ALA A 27 -1.75 -17.13 6.27
CA ALA A 27 -3.15 -16.74 6.41
C ALA A 27 -3.70 -16.40 5.02
N SER A 28 -4.33 -17.38 4.36
CA SER A 28 -4.92 -17.20 3.03
C SER A 28 -6.00 -16.11 2.94
N LYS A 29 -6.44 -15.55 4.08
CA LYS A 29 -7.46 -14.51 4.20
C LYS A 29 -7.19 -13.64 5.41
N LEU A 30 -7.07 -12.32 5.22
CA LEU A 30 -7.14 -11.35 6.31
C LEU A 30 -8.55 -10.81 6.44
N GLY A 31 -9.23 -11.21 7.52
CA GLY A 31 -10.43 -10.50 7.97
C GLY A 31 -10.01 -9.14 8.49
N LEU A 32 -10.32 -8.08 7.76
CA LEU A 32 -10.06 -6.71 8.17
C LEU A 32 -11.03 -6.39 9.32
N VAL A 33 -10.51 -6.31 10.55
CA VAL A 33 -11.29 -6.00 11.74
C VAL A 33 -11.14 -4.50 12.00
N ASP A 34 -12.25 -3.79 11.96
CA ASP A 34 -12.41 -2.35 12.17
C ASP A 34 -12.00 -1.42 11.00
N LEU A 35 -13.02 -1.08 10.22
CA LEU A 35 -13.05 0.01 9.24
C LEU A 35 -13.21 1.34 9.96
N LYS A 36 -12.12 2.07 10.24
CA LYS A 36 -12.27 3.48 10.66
C LYS A 36 -12.46 4.41 9.46
N TRP A 37 -11.88 4.09 8.30
CA TRP A 37 -11.92 4.96 7.10
C TRP A 37 -11.94 4.12 5.81
N SER A 38 -13.11 3.98 5.19
CA SER A 38 -13.24 3.45 3.83
C SER A 38 -13.46 4.60 2.84
N SER A 39 -12.73 4.57 1.73
CA SER A 39 -13.14 5.33 0.55
C SER A 39 -14.57 4.89 0.13
N PRO A 40 -15.31 5.72 -0.63
CA PRO A 40 -16.63 5.35 -1.16
C PRO A 40 -16.63 4.05 -1.97
N LEU A 41 -15.48 3.64 -2.52
CA LEU A 41 -15.31 2.36 -3.20
C LEU A 41 -15.42 1.18 -2.24
N LEU A 42 -14.72 1.21 -1.11
CA LEU A 42 -14.77 0.15 -0.10
C LEU A 42 -16.08 0.12 0.69
N ALA A 43 -16.75 1.26 0.84
CA ALA A 43 -18.10 1.33 1.41
C ALA A 43 -19.15 0.57 0.58
N LYS A 44 -18.90 0.36 -0.73
CA LYS A 44 -19.77 -0.44 -1.62
C LYS A 44 -19.45 -1.93 -1.61
N LEU A 45 -18.31 -2.34 -1.05
CA LEU A 45 -17.90 -3.74 -1.03
C LEU A 45 -18.50 -4.39 0.21
N SER A 46 -19.40 -5.34 0.00
CA SER A 46 -20.11 -6.01 1.10
C SER A 46 -19.17 -6.86 1.98
N LYS A 47 -18.07 -7.37 1.41
CA LYS A 47 -16.98 -8.11 2.08
C LYS A 47 -15.66 -7.98 1.29
N PRO A 48 -14.95 -6.84 1.38
CA PRO A 48 -13.67 -6.68 0.71
C PRO A 48 -12.65 -7.72 1.21
N GLN A 49 -11.95 -8.37 0.30
CA GLN A 49 -10.88 -9.32 0.60
C GLN A 49 -9.58 -8.84 -0.01
N VAL A 50 -8.55 -8.70 0.82
CA VAL A 50 -7.18 -8.35 0.38
C VAL A 50 -6.36 -9.63 0.32
N ILE A 51 -5.83 -9.92 -0.87
CA ILE A 51 -4.92 -11.05 -1.14
C ILE A 51 -3.54 -10.46 -1.39
N LEU A 52 -2.56 -10.75 -0.53
CA LEU A 52 -1.17 -10.34 -0.74
C LEU A 52 -0.47 -11.36 -1.63
N GLU A 53 0.17 -10.89 -2.70
CA GLU A 53 0.82 -11.75 -3.71
C GLU A 53 2.36 -11.64 -3.61
N GLU A 54 2.90 -10.44 -3.41
CA GLU A 54 4.34 -10.17 -3.50
C GLU A 54 4.80 -9.18 -2.42
N LEU A 55 5.99 -9.39 -1.84
CA LEU A 55 6.68 -8.40 -1.00
C LEU A 55 7.56 -7.49 -1.88
N CYS A 56 7.22 -6.22 -1.98
CA CYS A 56 7.92 -5.26 -2.84
C CYS A 56 9.04 -4.54 -2.10
N GLN A 57 8.76 -4.14 -0.87
CA GLN A 57 9.71 -3.38 -0.07
C GLN A 57 9.63 -3.84 1.37
N TRP A 58 10.80 -4.15 1.92
CA TRP A 58 10.98 -4.35 3.35
C TRP A 58 11.90 -3.26 3.87
N ASN A 59 11.37 -2.38 4.70
CA ASN A 59 12.19 -1.45 5.46
C ASN A 59 11.85 -1.57 6.95
N GLY A 60 12.73 -1.09 7.83
CA GLY A 60 12.56 -1.25 9.28
C GLY A 60 11.32 -0.55 9.88
N LYS A 61 10.59 0.25 9.09
CA LYS A 61 9.40 1.01 9.52
C LYS A 61 8.10 0.38 9.01
N ALA A 62 8.08 -0.02 7.74
CA ALA A 62 6.93 -0.62 7.09
C ALA A 62 7.33 -1.58 5.97
N ASN A 63 6.46 -2.56 5.74
CA ASN A 63 6.54 -3.47 4.62
C ASN A 63 5.49 -3.09 3.58
N VAL A 64 5.86 -3.09 2.30
CA VAL A 64 4.95 -2.86 1.18
C VAL A 64 4.80 -4.15 0.39
N TYR A 65 3.57 -4.51 0.12
CA TYR A 65 3.17 -5.69 -0.63
C TYR A 65 2.37 -5.29 -1.86
N TYR A 66 2.48 -6.03 -2.96
CA TYR A 66 1.46 -6.03 -4.01
C TYR A 66 0.45 -7.12 -3.76
N GLY A 67 -0.75 -6.90 -4.26
CA GLY A 67 -1.84 -7.84 -4.09
C GLY A 67 -3.07 -7.43 -4.86
N LYS A 68 -4.18 -8.09 -4.53
CA LYS A 68 -5.47 -7.87 -5.15
C LYS A 68 -6.54 -7.61 -4.10
N LEU A 69 -7.42 -6.68 -4.43
CA LEU A 69 -8.64 -6.41 -3.70
C LEU A 69 -9.81 -7.05 -4.44
N GLU A 70 -10.33 -8.14 -3.90
CA GLU A 70 -11.52 -8.80 -4.41
C GLU A 70 -12.77 -8.27 -3.70
N SER A 71 -13.85 -8.10 -4.46
CA SER A 71 -15.15 -7.73 -3.92
C SER A 71 -16.29 -8.55 -4.49
N GLY A 72 -16.40 -9.82 -4.08
CA GLY A 72 -17.61 -10.65 -4.29
C GLY A 72 -18.17 -10.73 -5.72
N GLY A 73 -17.44 -10.23 -6.72
CA GLY A 73 -17.81 -9.98 -8.10
C GLY A 73 -16.57 -10.11 -8.99
N ALA A 74 -16.73 -9.95 -10.31
CA ALA A 74 -15.80 -10.51 -11.29
C ALA A 74 -14.42 -9.83 -11.41
N ASP A 75 -14.26 -8.57 -10.99
CA ASP A 75 -13.02 -7.83 -11.22
C ASP A 75 -12.28 -7.54 -9.90
N ALA A 76 -11.08 -8.11 -9.77
CA ALA A 76 -10.15 -7.82 -8.70
C ALA A 76 -9.33 -6.57 -9.05
N ILE A 77 -9.14 -5.68 -8.09
CA ILE A 77 -8.35 -4.45 -8.27
C ILE A 77 -6.92 -4.71 -7.81
N ASP A 78 -5.94 -4.38 -8.65
CA ASP A 78 -4.53 -4.44 -8.25
C ASP A 78 -4.23 -3.34 -7.21
N ILE A 79 -3.65 -3.75 -6.08
CA ILE A 79 -3.39 -2.88 -4.94
C ILE A 79 -1.95 -3.00 -4.45
N ALA A 80 -1.50 -1.93 -3.80
CA ALA A 80 -0.34 -1.92 -2.92
C ALA A 80 -0.80 -1.84 -1.46
N VAL A 81 -0.23 -2.67 -0.59
CA VAL A 81 -0.58 -2.76 0.83
C VAL A 81 0.64 -2.45 1.66
N LYS A 82 0.58 -1.36 2.43
CA LYS A 82 1.64 -0.93 3.34
C LYS A 82 1.26 -1.30 4.77
N ILE A 83 2.14 -2.01 5.46
CA ILE A 83 1.91 -2.54 6.81
C ILE A 83 3.05 -2.11 7.71
N GLY A 84 2.74 -1.40 8.79
CA GLY A 84 3.73 -0.82 9.68
C GLY A 84 3.16 -0.48 11.04
N ASP A 85 3.86 0.39 11.77
CA ASP A 85 3.35 0.96 13.01
C ASP A 85 2.01 1.68 12.77
N HIS A 86 1.05 1.50 13.69
CA HIS A 86 -0.30 2.02 13.50
C HIS A 86 -0.35 3.53 13.36
N ASP A 87 0.40 4.26 14.18
CA ASP A 87 0.31 5.72 14.23
C ASP A 87 1.01 6.32 13.00
N GLU A 88 2.18 5.80 12.62
CA GLU A 88 2.88 6.22 11.40
C GLU A 88 2.02 6.01 10.14
N ILE A 89 1.38 4.84 10.02
CA ILE A 89 0.54 4.52 8.87
C ILE A 89 -0.76 5.34 8.88
N THR A 90 -1.29 5.66 10.06
CA THR A 90 -2.47 6.54 10.20
C THR A 90 -2.16 7.95 9.71
N ASP A 91 -1.04 8.53 10.14
CA ASP A 91 -0.61 9.86 9.72
C ASP A 91 -0.38 9.94 8.19
N GLU A 92 0.18 8.88 7.60
CA GLU A 92 0.31 8.77 6.15
C GLU A 92 -1.05 8.70 5.45
N ALA A 93 -1.99 7.90 5.94
CA ALA A 93 -3.34 7.82 5.38
C ALA A 93 -4.08 9.17 5.42
N LEU A 94 -3.89 9.96 6.48
CA LEU A 94 -4.44 11.31 6.58
C LEU A 94 -3.87 12.24 5.50
N GLN A 95 -2.58 12.13 5.19
CA GLN A 95 -1.97 12.90 4.09
C GLN A 95 -2.59 12.53 2.74
N TYR A 96 -2.75 11.23 2.45
CA TYR A 96 -3.43 10.78 1.23
C TYR A 96 -4.85 11.32 1.13
N ARG A 97 -5.62 11.30 2.23
CA ARG A 97 -6.99 11.84 2.28
C ARG A 97 -7.01 13.34 1.98
N ASP A 98 -6.11 14.10 2.58
CA ASP A 98 -6.05 15.55 2.35
C ASP A 98 -5.70 15.89 0.89
N MET A 99 -5.04 14.97 0.17
CA MET A 99 -4.69 15.08 -1.25
C MET A 99 -5.67 14.36 -2.19
N HIS A 100 -6.91 14.08 -1.76
CA HIS A 100 -7.89 13.32 -2.55
C HIS A 100 -8.17 13.87 -3.95
N SER A 101 -7.99 15.17 -4.18
CA SER A 101 -8.15 15.81 -5.50
C SER A 101 -7.12 15.34 -6.54
N LEU A 102 -6.02 14.73 -6.08
CA LEU A 102 -4.91 14.22 -6.90
C LEU A 102 -4.95 12.70 -7.11
N TRP A 103 -5.91 12.01 -6.51
CA TRP A 103 -6.05 10.56 -6.59
C TRP A 103 -6.25 10.06 -8.03
N GLY A 104 -5.53 8.99 -8.39
CA GLY A 104 -5.59 8.36 -9.71
C GLY A 104 -4.97 9.18 -10.85
N LYS A 105 -4.37 10.33 -10.52
CA LYS A 105 -3.69 11.22 -11.48
C LYS A 105 -2.22 11.37 -11.14
N THR A 106 -1.98 11.85 -9.92
CA THR A 106 -0.64 12.25 -9.45
C THR A 106 -0.21 11.39 -8.27
N ILE A 107 -1.16 10.95 -7.46
CA ILE A 107 -0.94 10.02 -6.35
C ILE A 107 -1.90 8.82 -6.44
N PRO A 108 -1.51 7.65 -5.92
CA PRO A 108 -2.37 6.48 -5.85
C PRO A 108 -3.70 6.78 -5.16
N ILE A 109 -4.79 6.16 -5.63
CA ILE A 109 -6.06 6.17 -4.88
C ILE A 109 -5.84 5.47 -3.53
N CYS A 110 -6.17 6.13 -2.43
CA CYS A 110 -6.20 5.50 -1.11
C CYS A 110 -7.54 4.77 -0.93
N HIS A 111 -7.49 3.44 -0.99
CA HIS A 111 -8.68 2.62 -0.78
C HIS A 111 -9.12 2.66 0.68
N GLY A 112 -8.19 2.54 1.64
CA GLY A 112 -8.53 2.68 3.05
C GLY A 112 -7.40 2.36 4.02
N LEU A 113 -7.65 2.69 5.29
CA LEU A 113 -6.79 2.41 6.43
C LEU A 113 -7.49 1.42 7.37
N TYR A 114 -6.73 0.42 7.80
CA TYR A 114 -7.20 -0.65 8.67
C TYR A 114 -6.24 -0.85 9.84
N SER A 115 -6.79 -1.28 10.97
CA SER A 115 -6.01 -1.74 12.12
C SER A 115 -5.85 -3.25 12.07
N LEU A 116 -4.69 -3.73 12.47
CA LEU A 116 -4.44 -5.16 12.65
C LEU A 116 -3.75 -5.39 13.98
N ALA A 117 -4.36 -6.19 14.86
CA ALA A 117 -3.70 -6.70 16.05
C ALA A 117 -2.96 -8.00 15.72
N ALA A 118 -1.62 -7.98 15.74
CA ALA A 118 -0.79 -9.15 15.47
C ALA A 118 0.34 -9.25 16.51
N ALA A 119 0.52 -10.45 17.08
CA ALA A 119 1.58 -10.73 18.06
C ALA A 119 1.68 -9.73 19.23
N GLY A 120 0.53 -9.25 19.73
CA GLY A 120 0.46 -8.28 20.82
C GLY A 120 0.80 -6.83 20.44
N LYS A 121 0.96 -6.55 19.14
CA LYS A 121 1.14 -5.20 18.59
C LYS A 121 -0.04 -4.78 17.75
N GLN A 122 -0.36 -3.49 17.79
CA GLN A 122 -1.30 -2.87 16.88
C GLN A 122 -0.53 -2.33 15.67
N LEU A 123 -0.92 -2.75 14.48
CA LEU A 123 -0.32 -2.37 13.21
C LEU A 123 -1.34 -1.60 12.38
N GLY A 124 -0.85 -0.69 11.57
CA GLY A 124 -1.61 -0.02 10.55
C GLY A 124 -1.45 -0.75 9.22
N VAL A 125 -2.54 -0.86 8.47
CA VAL A 125 -2.59 -1.43 7.13
C VAL A 125 -3.22 -0.40 6.21
N LEU A 126 -2.42 0.18 5.33
CA LEU A 126 -2.86 1.14 4.31
C LEU A 126 -2.97 0.43 2.97
N VAL A 127 -4.15 0.47 2.37
CA VAL A 127 -4.43 -0.13 1.05
C VAL A 127 -4.54 1.00 0.04
N LEU A 128 -3.67 0.95 -0.97
CA LEU A 128 -3.57 1.91 -2.06
C LEU A 128 -3.79 1.19 -3.39
N GLU A 129 -4.23 1.91 -4.40
CA GLU A 129 -4.19 1.46 -5.78
C GLU A 129 -2.74 1.17 -6.19
N ARG A 130 -2.54 0.12 -6.99
CA ARG A 130 -1.25 -0.08 -7.65
C ARG A 130 -1.09 0.98 -8.76
N PHE A 131 -0.28 1.99 -8.49
CA PHE A 131 -0.18 3.18 -9.35
C PHE A 131 1.18 3.28 -10.06
N GLY A 132 1.14 3.34 -11.39
CA GLY A 132 2.32 3.56 -12.24
C GLY A 132 3.36 2.44 -12.20
N SER A 133 4.46 2.63 -12.95
CA SER A 133 5.66 1.79 -12.84
C SER A 133 6.72 2.50 -12.01
N THR A 134 7.40 1.77 -11.12
CA THR A 134 8.51 2.29 -10.33
C THR A 134 9.64 2.76 -11.24
N ILE A 135 10.13 3.99 -11.02
CA ILE A 135 11.30 4.50 -11.72
C ILE A 135 12.56 3.87 -11.10
N ASP A 136 13.09 2.83 -11.74
CA ASP A 136 14.34 2.17 -11.32
C ASP A 136 15.59 2.82 -11.95
N CYS A 137 15.59 4.16 -12.02
CA CYS A 137 16.72 4.93 -12.52
C CYS A 137 16.97 6.18 -11.68
N ARG A 138 18.17 6.75 -11.79
CA ARG A 138 18.49 8.01 -11.10
C ARG A 138 17.66 9.15 -11.71
N LEU A 139 17.26 10.13 -10.89
CA LEU A 139 16.58 11.35 -11.38
C LEU A 139 17.34 12.03 -12.53
N SER A 140 18.68 11.99 -12.50
CA SER A 140 19.52 12.54 -13.56
C SER A 140 19.30 11.85 -14.92
N SER A 141 18.96 10.57 -14.91
CA SER A 141 18.78 9.71 -16.09
C SER A 141 17.39 9.82 -16.72
N LEU A 142 16.44 10.45 -16.03
CA LEU A 142 15.12 10.74 -16.59
C LEU A 142 15.24 11.68 -17.79
N SER A 143 14.44 11.43 -18.81
CA SER A 143 14.27 12.33 -19.95
C SER A 143 13.76 13.70 -19.48
N ARG A 144 13.92 14.71 -20.33
CA ARG A 144 13.39 16.06 -20.05
C ARG A 144 11.87 16.03 -19.80
N MET A 145 11.15 15.18 -20.55
CA MET A 145 9.71 15.05 -20.43
C MET A 145 9.31 14.45 -19.08
N GLU A 146 9.90 13.32 -18.69
CA GLU A 146 9.62 12.66 -17.40
C GLU A 146 9.97 13.57 -16.21
N LYS A 147 11.10 14.30 -16.28
CA LYS A 147 11.45 15.32 -15.27
C LYS A 147 10.40 16.40 -15.16
N THR A 148 9.87 16.87 -16.29
CA THR A 148 8.84 17.91 -16.32
C THR A 148 7.55 17.40 -15.70
N THR A 149 7.13 16.17 -16.04
CA THR A 149 5.96 15.52 -15.42
C THR A 149 6.13 15.38 -13.92
N LEU A 150 7.29 14.87 -13.45
CA LEU A 150 7.58 14.75 -12.02
C LEU A 150 7.52 16.11 -11.31
N LEU A 151 8.10 17.16 -11.90
CA LEU A 151 8.06 18.51 -11.31
C LEU A 151 6.64 19.09 -11.28
N ASN A 152 5.82 18.84 -12.30
CA ASN A 152 4.41 19.23 -12.31
C ASN A 152 3.64 18.52 -11.19
N HIS A 153 3.86 17.22 -11.00
CA HIS A 153 3.26 16.46 -9.90
C HIS A 153 3.66 17.02 -8.52
N VAL A 154 4.93 17.37 -8.33
CA VAL A 154 5.41 18.00 -7.09
C VAL A 154 4.77 19.37 -6.89
N LEU A 155 4.65 20.16 -7.96
CA LEU A 155 4.01 21.48 -7.92
C LEU A 155 2.53 21.38 -7.51
N GLU A 156 1.80 20.40 -8.04
CA GLU A 156 0.40 20.14 -7.66
C GLU A 156 0.28 19.80 -6.18
N ILE A 157 1.15 18.93 -5.66
CA ILE A 157 1.15 18.56 -4.24
C ILE A 157 1.50 19.78 -3.35
N HIS A 158 2.49 20.58 -3.77
CA HIS A 158 2.86 21.80 -3.07
C HIS A 158 1.74 22.86 -3.11
N SER A 159 0.94 22.91 -4.17
CA SER A 159 -0.21 23.82 -4.26
C SER A 159 -1.29 23.54 -3.20
N LEU A 160 -1.32 22.32 -2.66
CA LEU A 160 -2.16 21.91 -1.53
C LEU A 160 -1.52 22.20 -0.16
N GLY A 161 -0.36 22.87 -0.13
CA GLY A 161 0.38 23.16 1.10
C GLY A 161 1.07 21.94 1.72
N LYS A 162 1.25 20.86 0.96
CA LYS A 162 1.93 19.63 1.41
C LYS A 162 3.37 19.61 0.90
N ILE A 163 4.28 19.04 1.69
CA ILE A 163 5.71 18.91 1.36
C ILE A 163 6.06 17.42 1.32
N LEU A 164 6.66 16.98 0.22
CA LEU A 164 7.17 15.61 0.08
C LEU A 164 8.61 15.56 0.57
N ASN A 165 8.81 15.04 1.78
CA ASN A 165 10.15 14.94 2.37
C ASN A 165 11.01 13.79 1.81
N ASP A 166 10.42 12.88 1.01
CA ASP A 166 11.11 11.70 0.47
C ASP A 166 10.95 11.57 -1.06
N LEU A 167 11.44 12.60 -1.77
CA LEU A 167 11.53 12.65 -3.23
C LEU A 167 12.61 11.70 -3.75
N GLN A 168 12.30 10.41 -3.82
CA GLN A 168 13.18 9.39 -4.40
C GLN A 168 12.50 8.73 -5.60
N PRO A 169 13.20 8.49 -6.73
CA PRO A 169 12.62 7.88 -7.94
C PRO A 169 11.73 6.66 -7.67
N ARG A 170 12.17 5.78 -6.77
CA ARG A 170 11.47 4.56 -6.37
C ARG A 170 10.11 4.79 -5.67
N ASN A 171 9.90 5.97 -5.10
CA ASN A 171 8.66 6.35 -4.43
C ASN A 171 7.64 6.93 -5.42
N TRP A 172 8.02 7.12 -6.68
CA TRP A 172 7.16 7.63 -7.73
C TRP A 172 6.80 6.53 -8.73
N GLY A 173 5.50 6.28 -8.87
CA GLY A 173 4.96 5.62 -10.05
C GLY A 173 4.71 6.68 -11.11
N LEU A 174 5.36 6.59 -12.27
CA LEU A 174 4.92 7.36 -13.43
C LEU A 174 3.80 6.57 -14.10
N ALA A 175 2.58 7.13 -14.08
CA ALA A 175 1.58 6.80 -15.09
C ALA A 175 2.04 7.51 -16.37
N LEU A 176 2.74 6.78 -17.23
CA LEU A 176 3.01 7.23 -18.59
C LEU A 176 1.77 6.85 -19.41
N ASP A 177 0.84 7.79 -19.56
CA ASP A 177 -0.17 7.74 -20.62
C ASP A 177 0.47 8.05 -21.99
#